data_AF-A0A3B8MP87-F1
#
_entry.id   AF-A0A3B8MP87-F1
#
_cell.length_a   1.000
_cell.length_b   1.000
_cell.length_c   1.000
_cell.angle_alpha   90.00
_cell.angle_beta   90.00
_cell.angle_gamma   90.00
#
_symmetry.space_group_name_H-M   'P 1'
#
loop_
_entity.id
_entity.type
_entity.pdbx_description
1 polymer ?
#
loop_
_entity_poly.entity_id
_entity_poly.type
_entity_poly.pdbx_seq_one_letter_code
_entity_poly.pdbx_strand_id
1 'polypeptide(L)'
;MTPEILTIRKLKRPDAEMWWPAYAIADDEFGPWLFSPNGTACRGRSGTNYTNNYVSRGDRNDGFNITHLMPKTGWWVATWRRKHGVVIRIDICTPPVFTDDEWQYVDL
;
A
#
# COMPACT_ATOMS: atom_id res chain seq x y z
N MET A 1 -18.98 12.46 7.01
CA MET A 1 -18.27 12.42 5.72
C MET A 1 -17.70 11.03 5.54
N THR A 2 -17.89 10.42 4.37
CA THR A 2 -17.24 9.15 4.03
C THR A 2 -15.82 9.46 3.59
N PRO A 3 -14.78 8.80 4.13
CA PRO A 3 -13.40 9.03 3.70
C PRO A 3 -13.23 8.67 2.22
N GLU A 4 -12.43 9.47 1.52
CA GLU A 4 -12.04 9.21 0.13
C GLU A 4 -11.31 7.86 0.02
N ILE A 5 -11.58 7.11 -1.06
CA ILE A 5 -10.95 5.83 -1.35
C ILE A 5 -9.99 6.04 -2.52
N LEU A 6 -8.70 5.84 -2.27
CA LEU A 6 -7.63 5.92 -3.25
C LEU A 6 -7.09 4.53 -3.57
N THR A 7 -6.51 4.35 -4.76
CA THR A 7 -5.79 3.12 -5.10
C THR A 7 -4.31 3.29 -4.77
N ILE A 8 -3.71 2.26 -4.18
CA ILE A 8 -2.26 2.12 -4.07
C ILE A 8 -1.84 1.06 -5.07
N ARG A 9 -0.87 1.37 -5.93
CA ARG A 9 -0.25 0.45 -6.89
C ARG A 9 1.25 0.32 -6.61
N LYS A 10 1.64 -0.88 -6.21
CA LYS A 10 3.03 -1.28 -6.01
C LYS A 10 3.52 -2.06 -7.23
N LEU A 11 4.46 -1.48 -7.98
CA LEU A 11 5.13 -2.13 -9.10
C LEU A 11 6.32 -2.96 -8.58
N LYS A 12 6.44 -4.20 -9.02
CA LYS A 12 7.50 -5.14 -8.65
C LYS A 12 8.31 -5.53 -9.87
N ARG A 13 9.63 -5.52 -9.74
CA ARG A 13 10.52 -5.89 -10.84
C ARG A 13 10.53 -7.41 -11.08
N PRO A 14 10.66 -7.86 -12.35
CA PRO A 14 10.74 -7.03 -13.56
C PRO A 14 9.39 -6.59 -14.13
N ASP A 15 8.30 -7.32 -13.87
CA ASP A 15 7.05 -7.20 -14.64
C ASP A 15 5.78 -7.51 -13.83
N ALA A 16 5.87 -7.41 -12.51
CA ALA A 16 4.76 -7.68 -11.60
C ALA A 16 4.19 -6.39 -11.01
N GLU A 17 2.94 -6.41 -10.60
CA GLU A 17 2.31 -5.32 -9.87
C GLU A 17 1.27 -5.85 -8.89
N MET A 18 0.99 -5.06 -7.88
CA MET A 18 -0.10 -5.28 -6.93
C MET A 18 -0.84 -3.98 -6.71
N TRP A 19 -2.17 -4.03 -6.66
CA TRP A 19 -2.98 -2.85 -6.37
C TRP A 19 -4.13 -3.17 -5.42
N TRP A 20 -4.46 -2.19 -4.58
CA TRP A 20 -5.51 -2.32 -3.58
C TRP A 20 -6.07 -0.93 -3.20
N PRO A 21 -7.32 -0.86 -2.73
CA PRO A 21 -7.90 0.39 -2.23
C PRO A 21 -7.40 0.72 -0.81
N ALA A 22 -7.35 2.00 -0.48
CA ALA A 22 -7.08 2.51 0.85
C ALA A 22 -7.87 3.80 1.10
N TYR A 23 -8.30 4.01 2.34
CA TYR A 23 -8.95 5.25 2.75
C TYR A 23 -7.92 6.32 3.02
N ALA A 24 -8.08 7.52 2.46
CA ALA A 24 -7.32 8.68 2.89
C ALA A 24 -7.82 9.12 4.28
N ILE A 25 -6.92 9.15 5.28
CA ILE A 25 -7.29 9.43 6.67
C ILE A 25 -6.63 10.69 7.25
N ALA A 26 -5.49 11.12 6.70
CA ALA A 26 -4.84 12.38 7.02
C ALA A 26 -3.85 12.77 5.91
N ASP A 27 -3.44 14.04 5.89
CA ASP A 27 -2.30 14.54 5.12
C ASP A 27 -1.60 15.59 5.99
N ASP A 28 -0.30 15.42 6.17
CA ASP A 28 0.52 16.29 7.02
C ASP A 28 1.82 16.71 6.32
N GLU A 29 2.78 17.23 7.07
CA GLU A 29 4.07 17.67 6.51
C GLU A 29 4.87 16.53 5.87
N PHE A 30 4.64 15.27 6.27
CA PHE A 30 5.33 14.10 5.73
C PHE A 30 4.65 13.54 4.49
N GLY A 31 3.32 13.65 4.38
CA GLY A 31 2.54 13.19 3.24
C GLY A 31 1.20 12.57 3.64
N PRO A 32 0.46 12.03 2.65
CA PRO A 32 -0.81 11.40 2.93
C PRO A 32 -0.65 10.07 3.67
N TRP A 33 -1.49 9.94 4.69
CA TRP A 33 -1.70 8.73 5.47
C TRP A 33 -2.93 8.01 4.95
N LEU A 34 -2.73 6.75 4.57
CA LEU A 34 -3.76 5.90 3.99
C LEU A 34 -4.02 4.70 4.91
N PHE A 35 -5.25 4.20 4.92
CA PHE A 35 -5.64 3.06 5.75
C PHE A 35 -6.31 1.97 4.91
N SER A 36 -5.81 0.75 5.00
CA SER A 36 -6.49 -0.44 4.48
C SER A 36 -6.94 -1.31 5.65
N PRO A 37 -8.25 -1.48 5.88
CA PRO A 37 -8.72 -2.39 6.92
C PRO A 37 -8.35 -3.83 6.60
N ASN A 38 -8.33 -4.67 7.64
CA ASN A 38 -8.33 -6.11 7.50
C ASN A 38 -9.44 -6.57 6.55
N GLY A 39 -9.14 -7.54 5.69
CA GLY A 39 -10.03 -7.97 4.60
C GLY A 39 -9.93 -7.12 3.34
N THR A 40 -9.09 -6.08 3.28
CA THR A 40 -8.86 -5.33 2.03
C THR A 40 -8.26 -6.25 0.97
N ALA A 41 -9.00 -6.44 -0.12
CA ALA A 41 -8.57 -7.24 -1.26
C ALA A 41 -7.41 -6.55 -2.00
N CYS A 42 -6.39 -7.34 -2.33
CA CYS A 42 -5.25 -6.94 -3.14
C CYS A 42 -5.25 -7.79 -4.41
N ARG A 43 -5.25 -7.14 -5.56
CA ARG A 43 -5.09 -7.80 -6.86
C ARG A 43 -3.64 -7.71 -7.27
N GLY A 44 -3.12 -8.77 -7.88
CA GLY A 44 -1.77 -8.78 -8.43
C GLY A 44 -1.79 -9.25 -9.88
N ARG A 45 -0.85 -8.76 -10.66
CA ARG A 45 -0.60 -9.19 -12.04
C ARG A 45 0.88 -9.44 -12.27
N SER A 46 1.22 -10.47 -13.02
CA SER A 46 2.56 -10.71 -13.56
C SER A 46 2.42 -11.35 -14.94
N GLY A 47 2.89 -10.67 -15.97
CA GLY A 47 2.55 -10.98 -17.36
C GLY A 47 1.03 -11.04 -17.58
N THR A 48 0.54 -12.20 -18.02
CA THR A 48 -0.90 -12.46 -18.22
C THR A 48 -1.60 -13.07 -17.00
N ASN A 49 -0.86 -13.40 -15.94
CA ASN A 49 -1.40 -14.08 -14.76
C ASN A 49 -1.94 -13.08 -13.75
N TYR A 50 -3.15 -13.34 -13.25
CA TYR A 50 -3.79 -12.55 -12.20
C TYR A 50 -3.89 -13.35 -10.90
N THR A 51 -3.70 -12.67 -9.78
CA THR A 51 -3.84 -13.25 -8.43
C THR A 51 -4.70 -12.35 -7.56
N ASN A 52 -5.43 -12.97 -6.63
CA ASN A 52 -6.19 -12.28 -5.59
C ASN A 52 -5.63 -12.66 -4.23
N ASN A 53 -5.44 -11.67 -3.37
CA ASN A 53 -4.94 -11.82 -2.02
C ASN A 53 -5.52 -10.74 -1.11
N TYR A 54 -4.98 -10.60 0.10
CA TYR A 54 -5.31 -9.52 1.03
C TYR A 54 -4.07 -8.70 1.40
N VAL A 55 -4.27 -7.42 1.62
CA VAL A 55 -3.18 -6.49 1.95
C VAL A 55 -2.50 -6.92 3.25
N SER A 56 -1.16 -6.93 3.24
CA SER A 56 -0.34 -7.34 4.39
C SER A 56 -0.63 -8.75 4.92
N ARG A 57 -1.15 -9.67 4.09
CA ARG A 57 -1.59 -11.02 4.49
C ARG A 57 -0.71 -11.68 5.56
N GLY A 58 0.60 -11.72 5.33
CA GLY A 58 1.54 -12.39 6.23
C GLY A 58 1.14 -13.85 6.42
N ASP A 59 0.94 -14.25 7.67
CA ASP A 59 0.50 -15.58 8.11
C ASP A 59 -1.02 -15.70 8.34
N ARG A 60 -1.80 -14.65 8.03
CA ARG A 60 -3.26 -14.67 8.17
C ARG A 60 -3.94 -14.99 6.84
N ASN A 61 -5.25 -15.27 6.87
CA ASN A 61 -6.02 -15.46 5.63
C ASN A 61 -6.66 -14.18 5.11
N ASP A 62 -6.85 -13.18 5.96
CA ASP A 62 -7.58 -11.93 5.76
C ASP A 62 -6.67 -10.68 5.83
N GLY A 63 -5.39 -10.87 6.12
CA GLY A 63 -4.43 -9.79 6.31
C GLY A 63 -4.63 -8.98 7.58
N PHE A 64 -4.11 -7.76 7.61
CA PHE A 64 -4.11 -6.91 8.80
C PHE A 64 -4.69 -5.55 8.47
N ASN A 65 -5.21 -4.88 9.51
CA ASN A 65 -5.33 -3.42 9.47
C ASN A 65 -3.94 -2.84 9.26
N ILE A 66 -3.79 -2.01 8.24
CA ILE A 66 -2.51 -1.42 7.87
C ILE A 66 -2.69 0.06 7.59
N THR A 67 -1.80 0.85 8.17
CA THR A 67 -1.64 2.26 7.84
C THR A 67 -0.43 2.40 6.93
N HIS A 68 -0.55 3.20 5.89
CA HIS A 68 0.52 3.53 4.94
C HIS A 68 0.83 5.01 5.04
N LEU A 69 2.10 5.38 4.89
CA LEU A 69 2.53 6.75 4.64
C LEU A 69 3.14 6.79 3.25
N MET A 70 2.60 7.64 2.38
CA MET A 70 3.20 7.97 1.08
C MET A 70 4.01 9.27 1.26
N PRO A 71 5.34 9.19 1.46
CA PRO A 71 6.09 10.40 1.79
C PRO A 71 6.19 11.35 0.58
N LYS A 72 6.13 12.66 0.85
CA LYS A 72 6.32 13.71 -0.16
C LYS A 72 7.70 13.69 -0.81
N THR A 73 8.70 13.19 -0.08
CA THR A 73 10.09 13.12 -0.54
C THR A 73 10.76 11.83 -0.08
N GLY A 74 11.76 11.39 -0.85
CA GLY A 74 12.57 10.21 -0.53
C GLY A 74 12.17 8.96 -1.30
N TRP A 75 12.96 7.91 -1.10
CA TRP A 75 12.90 6.64 -1.84
C TRP A 75 12.40 5.52 -0.92
N TRP A 76 11.24 5.75 -0.29
CA TRP A 76 10.66 4.83 0.67
C TRP A 76 9.16 5.00 0.79
N VAL A 77 8.49 3.96 1.30
CA VAL A 77 7.12 3.99 1.80
C VAL A 77 7.11 3.25 3.13
N ALA A 78 6.38 3.76 4.12
CA ALA A 78 6.27 3.11 5.42
C ALA A 78 4.87 2.55 5.65
N THR A 79 4.83 1.41 6.33
CA THR A 79 3.57 0.79 6.76
C THR A 79 3.63 0.36 8.22
N TRP A 80 2.51 0.53 8.91
CA TRP A 80 2.32 0.12 10.30
C TRP A 80 1.24 -0.92 10.38
N ARG A 81 1.52 -2.02 11.08
CA ARG A 81 0.51 -3.01 11.45
C ARG A 81 0.70 -3.45 12.89
N ARG A 82 -0.37 -3.94 13.52
CA ARG A 82 -0.31 -4.51 14.86
C ARG A 82 -0.22 -6.03 14.80
N LYS A 83 0.91 -6.60 15.21
CA LYS A 83 1.15 -8.05 15.36
C LYS A 83 2.03 -8.27 16.60
N HIS A 84 1.42 -8.63 17.73
CA HIS A 84 2.09 -8.74 19.05
C HIS A 84 2.91 -7.49 19.44
N GLY A 85 2.45 -6.32 19.02
CA GLY A 85 3.18 -5.06 19.07
C GLY A 85 2.95 -4.25 17.79
N VAL A 86 3.55 -3.07 17.68
CA VAL A 86 3.56 -2.29 16.44
C VAL A 86 4.74 -2.75 15.61
N VAL A 87 4.47 -3.22 14.39
CA VAL A 87 5.50 -3.56 13.41
C VAL A 87 5.48 -2.48 12.34
N ILE A 88 6.64 -1.86 12.13
CA ILE A 88 6.87 -0.90 11.06
C ILE A 88 7.64 -1.62 9.96
N ARG A 89 7.16 -1.55 8.73
CA ARG A 89 7.91 -1.96 7.54
C ARG A 89 8.19 -0.72 6.71
N ILE A 90 9.44 -0.61 6.26
CA ILE A 90 9.86 0.39 5.29
C ILE A 90 10.18 -0.37 4.00
N ASP A 91 9.43 -0.10 2.94
CA ASP A 91 9.77 -0.55 1.60
C ASP A 91 10.72 0.50 1.00
N ILE A 92 11.88 0.06 0.50
CA ILE A 92 12.77 0.93 -0.28
C ILE A 92 12.28 0.89 -1.72
N CYS A 93 11.92 2.05 -2.26
CA CYS A 93 11.22 2.15 -3.54
C CYS A 93 11.60 3.44 -4.27
N THR A 94 11.17 3.59 -5.53
CA THR A 94 11.17 4.92 -6.15
C THR A 94 10.27 5.87 -5.36
N PRO A 95 10.47 7.20 -5.45
CA PRO A 95 9.56 8.16 -4.83
C PRO A 95 8.11 7.86 -5.22
N PRO A 96 7.18 7.75 -4.26
CA PRO A 96 5.79 7.53 -4.57
C PRO A 96 5.21 8.77 -5.28
N VAL A 97 4.45 8.53 -6.35
CA VAL A 97 3.82 9.59 -7.13
C VAL A 97 2.32 9.38 -7.18
N PHE A 98 1.55 10.46 -7.10
CA PHE A 98 0.12 10.41 -7.33
C PHE A 98 -0.18 10.77 -8.79
N THR A 99 -0.67 9.81 -9.55
CA THR A 99 -1.01 9.97 -10.97
C THR A 99 -2.14 9.01 -11.33
N ASP A 100 -3.01 9.40 -12.26
CA ASP A 100 -4.17 8.61 -12.68
C ASP A 100 -5.06 8.18 -11.49
N ASP A 101 -5.24 9.08 -10.52
CA ASP A 101 -6.00 8.87 -9.28
C ASP A 101 -5.50 7.71 -8.41
N GLU A 102 -4.21 7.35 -8.53
CA GLU A 102 -3.57 6.33 -7.72
C GLU A 102 -2.17 6.73 -7.24
N TRP A 103 -1.81 6.24 -6.06
CA TRP A 103 -0.43 6.30 -5.56
C TRP A 103 0.36 5.16 -6.16
N GLN A 104 1.46 5.48 -6.86
CA GLN A 104 2.32 4.49 -7.51
C GLN A 104 3.76 4.57 -7.03
N TYR A 105 4.41 3.42 -6.87
CA TYR A 105 5.86 3.32 -6.63
C TYR A 105 6.42 1.97 -7.12
N VAL A 106 7.72 1.94 -7.44
CA VAL A 106 8.45 0.73 -7.84
C VAL A 106 9.26 0.18 -6.68
N ASP A 107 8.98 -1.06 -6.29
CA ASP A 107 9.72 -1.86 -5.30
C ASP A 107 11.15 -2.13 -5.78
N LEU A 108 12.15 -1.83 -4.95
CA LEU A 108 13.57 -2.01 -5.28
C LEU A 108 14.16 -3.26 -4.62
#